data_AF-A0A9R1WIX3-F1
#
_entry.id   AF-A0A9R1WIX3-F1
#
_cell.length_a   1.000
_cell.length_b   1.000
_cell.length_c   1.000
_cell.angle_alpha   90.00
_cell.angle_beta   90.00
_cell.angle_gamma   90.00
#
_symmetry.space_group_name_H-M   'P 1'
#
loop_
_entity.id
_entity.type
_entity.pdbx_description
1 polymer ?
#
loop_
_entity_poly.entity_id
_entity_poly.type
_entity_poly.pdbx_seq_one_letter_code
_entity_poly.pdbx_strand_id
1 'polypeptide(L)'
;MLNGPKRNQLLKTYIFSVPHKITMGSSLVSINILVTKLKEEIFSNTKNHHLQSFVSPSAYDTAWLAMIPHTLEHNSPLFKGCLEWLLENQNKEGYWGESINGLPTIDTLPATLTSMAVLRKWGTGIHNIENGLKFIHANTENMLHHHHHDLPRWFFIVFPATIELAGSFGLDLMFSDDAKSIISQIYHVRKQIFGMEEMVDKWQYPPLMAYLETFQMTERNVDEETIIKHLSEDGSLFQSPSATAQAYLSTRNQKCLDYLISLVQKYPNGVPEKYPMDEELVELSMVDQVQKLGLSEYFTEEIDNILRKGLVISDVRLLSAIIKRETDPIHVLR
;
A
#
# COMPACT_ATOMS: atom_id res chain seq x y z
N MET A 1 -1.67 20.87 -24.36
CA MET A 1 -0.91 22.14 -24.40
C MET A 1 -1.64 23.19 -23.57
N LEU A 2 -1.04 23.61 -22.45
CA LEU A 2 -1.08 24.98 -21.90
C LEU A 2 -0.07 25.01 -20.74
N ASN A 3 1.02 25.74 -20.98
CA ASN A 3 2.16 25.97 -20.08
C ASN A 3 1.77 26.87 -18.89
N GLY A 4 2.60 26.90 -17.82
CA GLY A 4 2.48 27.82 -16.67
C GLY A 4 2.36 29.31 -17.07
N PRO A 5 1.99 30.27 -16.19
CA PRO A 5 2.40 30.43 -14.78
C PRO A 5 1.26 31.01 -13.88
N LYS A 6 0.04 30.48 -13.95
CA LYS A 6 -1.11 31.04 -13.19
C LYS A 6 -1.43 30.35 -11.87
N ARG A 7 -0.76 29.23 -11.55
CA ARG A 7 -0.95 28.51 -10.27
C ARG A 7 -0.27 29.21 -9.07
N ASN A 8 0.80 29.98 -9.32
CA ASN A 8 1.54 30.71 -8.27
C ASN A 8 0.86 31.99 -7.79
N GLN A 9 -0.26 32.41 -8.41
CA GLN A 9 -0.92 33.67 -8.05
C GLN A 9 -2.09 33.49 -7.07
N LEU A 10 -2.67 32.29 -6.97
CA LEU A 10 -3.75 31.99 -6.03
C LEU A 10 -3.26 31.49 -4.66
N LEU A 11 -2.07 30.87 -4.60
CA LEU A 11 -1.41 30.52 -3.32
C LEU A 11 -0.83 31.75 -2.61
N LYS A 12 -0.48 32.81 -3.34
CA LYS A 12 -0.05 34.09 -2.71
C LYS A 12 -1.20 34.79 -1.98
N THR A 13 -2.44 34.60 -2.39
CA THR A 13 -3.59 35.31 -1.79
C THR A 13 -4.03 34.69 -0.46
N TYR A 14 -3.82 33.38 -0.26
CA TYR A 14 -4.14 32.71 1.01
C TYR A 14 -3.11 32.99 2.12
N ILE A 15 -1.90 33.42 1.76
CA ILE A 15 -0.85 33.78 2.73
C ILE A 15 -0.93 35.26 3.16
N PHE A 16 -1.57 36.15 2.38
CA PHE A 16 -1.50 37.60 2.59
C PHE A 16 -2.81 38.32 2.94
N SER A 17 -3.84 37.62 3.44
CA SER A 17 -5.16 38.22 3.68
C SER A 17 -5.55 38.34 5.16
N VAL A 18 -4.70 38.92 6.03
CA VAL A 18 -5.14 39.53 7.31
C VAL A 18 -4.22 40.72 7.64
N PRO A 19 -4.73 41.93 7.93
CA PRO A 19 -3.90 43.08 8.22
C PRO A 19 -3.48 43.09 9.70
N HIS A 20 -2.42 42.37 10.03
CA HIS A 20 -1.66 42.62 11.25
C HIS A 20 -0.20 42.80 10.89
N LYS A 21 0.42 43.86 11.44
CA LYS A 21 1.86 44.11 11.35
C LYS A 21 2.61 42.91 11.95
N ILE A 22 2.92 41.91 11.12
CA ILE A 22 3.81 40.82 11.49
C ILE A 22 5.23 41.39 11.46
N THR A 23 5.82 41.53 12.64
CA THR A 23 7.23 41.84 12.79
C THR A 23 8.03 40.60 12.32
N MET A 24 8.95 40.76 11.38
CA MET A 24 9.78 39.68 10.81
C MET A 24 10.38 38.72 11.85
N GLY A 25 10.65 39.21 13.07
CA GLY A 25 11.14 38.40 14.19
C GLY A 25 10.18 37.33 14.72
N SER A 26 8.85 37.51 14.67
CA SER A 26 7.91 36.50 15.19
C SER A 26 7.71 35.33 14.21
N SER A 27 7.89 35.58 12.91
CA SER A 27 7.79 34.57 11.85
C SER A 27 8.97 33.60 11.88
N LEU A 28 10.20 34.12 12.01
CA LEU A 28 11.42 33.32 12.11
C LEU A 28 11.45 32.42 13.35
N VAL A 29 10.97 32.94 14.49
CA VAL A 29 10.83 32.13 15.72
C VAL A 29 9.82 31.00 15.51
N SER A 30 8.71 31.26 14.81
CA SER A 30 7.70 30.23 14.50
C SER A 30 8.25 29.16 13.55
N ILE A 31 9.04 29.54 12.54
CA ILE A 31 9.70 28.62 11.62
C ILE A 31 10.72 27.75 12.36
N ASN A 32 11.57 28.34 13.21
CA ASN A 32 12.57 27.59 13.97
C ASN A 32 11.93 26.60 14.95
N ILE A 33 10.79 26.94 15.56
CA ILE A 33 10.03 26.02 16.41
C ILE A 33 9.52 24.83 15.57
N LEU A 34 8.95 25.08 14.39
CA LEU A 34 8.46 24.02 13.50
C LEU A 34 9.61 23.12 12.99
N VAL A 35 10.74 23.71 12.62
CA VAL A 35 11.94 22.98 12.20
C VAL A 35 12.47 22.11 13.33
N THR A 36 12.58 22.65 14.54
CA THR A 36 13.03 21.88 15.72
C THR A 36 12.10 20.72 16.00
N LYS A 37 10.78 20.97 15.96
CA LYS A 37 9.77 19.93 16.12
C LYS A 37 9.88 18.85 15.04
N LEU A 38 10.08 19.23 13.76
CA LEU A 38 10.27 18.27 12.67
C LEU A 38 11.58 17.48 12.82
N LYS A 39 12.68 18.08 13.30
CA LYS A 39 13.92 17.35 13.61
C LYS A 39 13.71 16.31 14.71
N GLU A 40 12.96 16.68 15.75
CA GLU A 40 12.57 15.76 16.84
C GLU A 40 11.62 14.65 16.37
N GLU A 41 10.64 14.99 15.53
CA GLU A 41 9.59 14.09 15.08
C GLU A 41 9.94 13.27 13.84
N ILE A 42 10.91 13.67 13.01
CA ILE A 42 11.27 13.06 11.71
C ILE A 42 12.70 12.50 11.70
N PHE A 43 13.65 13.08 12.43
CA PHE A 43 15.08 12.74 12.27
C PHE A 43 15.78 12.27 13.55
N SER A 44 15.06 12.14 14.66
CA SER A 44 15.64 11.69 15.93
C SER A 44 15.76 10.16 16.01
N ASN A 45 17.00 9.68 16.00
CA ASN A 45 17.40 8.26 16.17
C ASN A 45 16.95 7.60 17.50
N THR A 46 16.32 8.32 18.43
CA THR A 46 16.03 7.83 19.79
C THR A 46 14.75 7.00 19.91
N LYS A 47 13.94 6.88 18.86
CA LYS A 47 12.72 6.06 18.87
C LYS A 47 12.79 4.98 17.79
N ASN A 48 13.08 3.74 18.20
CA ASN A 48 13.07 2.52 17.36
C ASN A 48 11.72 2.21 16.64
N HIS A 49 10.72 3.10 16.75
CA HIS A 49 9.39 3.00 16.17
C HIS A 49 9.08 4.09 15.12
N HIS A 50 10.05 4.93 14.79
CA HIS A 50 9.85 6.15 14.02
C HIS A 50 9.32 5.91 12.59
N LEU A 51 9.94 5.00 11.83
CA LEU A 51 9.49 4.70 10.47
C LEU A 51 8.07 4.11 10.43
N GLN A 52 7.62 3.45 11.50
CA GLN A 52 6.28 2.86 11.57
C GLN A 52 5.19 3.93 11.53
N SER A 53 5.42 5.13 12.07
CA SER A 53 4.44 6.22 12.05
C SER A 53 4.28 6.91 10.69
N PHE A 54 5.19 6.66 9.74
CA PHE A 54 5.10 7.22 8.38
C PHE A 54 4.40 6.29 7.40
N VAL A 55 4.10 5.06 7.81
CA VAL A 55 3.43 4.10 6.94
C VAL A 55 1.94 4.12 7.22
N SER A 56 1.16 4.55 6.23
CA SER A 56 -0.29 4.48 6.28
C SER A 56 -0.74 3.01 6.33
N PRO A 57 -1.78 2.69 7.13
CA PRO A 57 -2.38 1.36 7.08
C PRO A 57 -3.10 1.16 5.74
N SER A 58 -2.87 0.01 5.12
CA SER A 58 -3.61 -0.46 3.95
C SER A 58 -4.87 -1.19 4.42
N ALA A 59 -6.03 -0.63 4.11
CA ALA A 59 -7.30 -1.28 4.40
C ALA A 59 -7.48 -2.58 3.59
N TYR A 60 -6.97 -2.63 2.36
CA TYR A 60 -7.00 -3.83 1.52
C TYR A 60 -6.24 -4.98 2.18
N ASP A 61 -5.01 -4.75 2.61
CA ASP A 61 -4.18 -5.77 3.25
C ASP A 61 -4.70 -6.14 4.65
N THR A 62 -5.16 -5.15 5.41
CA THR A 62 -5.81 -5.40 6.72
C THR A 62 -7.03 -6.29 6.58
N ALA A 63 -7.84 -6.09 5.53
CA ALA A 63 -8.97 -6.95 5.23
C ALA A 63 -8.53 -8.38 4.88
N TRP A 64 -7.47 -8.55 4.10
CA TRP A 64 -6.92 -9.87 3.79
C TRP A 64 -6.44 -10.64 5.02
N LEU A 65 -5.83 -9.96 5.99
CA LEU A 65 -5.48 -10.59 7.27
C LEU A 65 -6.73 -10.97 8.07
N ALA A 66 -7.73 -10.09 8.12
CA ALA A 66 -9.01 -10.39 8.75
C ALA A 66 -9.79 -11.52 8.05
N MET A 67 -9.45 -11.89 6.82
CA MET A 67 -10.05 -13.03 6.10
C MET A 67 -9.66 -14.39 6.72
N ILE A 68 -8.53 -14.46 7.43
CA ILE A 68 -7.94 -15.71 7.90
C ILE A 68 -8.77 -16.26 9.07
N PRO A 69 -9.35 -17.47 8.96
CA PRO A 69 -10.11 -18.06 10.06
C PRO A 69 -9.20 -18.56 11.18
N HIS A 70 -9.66 -18.43 12.43
CA HIS A 70 -9.00 -19.08 13.55
C HIS A 70 -9.03 -20.60 13.38
N THR A 71 -7.95 -21.28 13.79
CA THR A 71 -7.79 -22.73 13.64
C THR A 71 -8.77 -23.53 14.50
N LEU A 72 -9.08 -23.02 15.70
CA LEU A 72 -10.04 -23.63 16.64
C LEU A 72 -11.44 -23.00 16.64
N GLU A 73 -11.56 -21.71 16.30
CA GLU A 73 -12.79 -20.93 16.34
C GLU A 73 -13.15 -20.49 14.92
N HIS A 74 -13.57 -21.42 14.06
CA HIS A 74 -13.77 -21.17 12.63
C HIS A 74 -14.76 -20.04 12.29
N ASN A 75 -15.61 -19.64 13.25
CA ASN A 75 -16.54 -18.52 13.14
C ASN A 75 -15.93 -17.17 13.58
N SER A 76 -14.62 -17.10 13.78
CA SER A 76 -13.91 -15.87 14.10
C SER A 76 -12.60 -15.74 13.32
N PRO A 77 -12.16 -14.50 13.02
CA PRO A 77 -10.87 -14.28 12.40
C PRO A 77 -9.73 -14.62 13.38
N LEU A 78 -8.62 -15.11 12.84
CA LEU A 78 -7.38 -15.29 13.58
C LEU A 78 -6.85 -13.95 14.09
N PHE A 79 -6.93 -12.91 13.26
CA PHE A 79 -6.51 -11.54 13.58
C PHE A 79 -7.72 -10.66 13.90
N LYS A 80 -8.31 -10.82 15.09
CA LYS A 80 -9.50 -10.08 15.53
C LYS A 80 -9.33 -8.55 15.47
N GLY A 81 -8.15 -8.04 15.83
CA GLY A 81 -7.83 -6.62 15.74
C GLY A 81 -7.91 -6.04 14.33
N CYS A 82 -7.61 -6.83 13.29
CA CYS A 82 -7.77 -6.36 11.89
C CYS A 82 -9.25 -6.17 11.53
N LEU A 83 -10.14 -7.04 12.02
CA LEU A 83 -11.58 -6.92 11.79
C LEU A 83 -12.17 -5.73 12.56
N GLU A 84 -11.75 -5.54 13.82
CA GLU A 84 -12.12 -4.38 14.65
C GLU A 84 -11.66 -3.08 13.99
N TRP A 85 -10.43 -3.04 13.48
CA TRP A 85 -9.92 -1.88 12.76
C TRP A 85 -10.78 -1.52 11.55
N LEU A 86 -11.22 -2.50 10.74
CA LEU A 86 -12.12 -2.22 9.60
C LEU A 86 -13.44 -1.59 10.05
N LEU A 87 -14.03 -2.06 11.15
CA LEU A 87 -15.28 -1.53 11.67
C LEU A 87 -15.15 -0.06 12.11
N GLU A 88 -14.00 0.29 12.68
CA GLU A 88 -13.73 1.60 13.28
C GLU A 88 -13.14 2.64 12.31
N ASN A 89 -12.56 2.20 11.18
CA ASN A 89 -11.78 3.07 10.27
C ASN A 89 -12.43 3.24 8.89
N GLN A 90 -13.74 3.06 8.77
CA GLN A 90 -14.47 3.47 7.57
C GLN A 90 -14.54 5.00 7.49
N ASN A 91 -14.27 5.58 6.32
CA ASN A 91 -14.41 7.00 6.09
C ASN A 91 -15.89 7.43 6.21
N LYS A 92 -16.14 8.69 6.58
CA LYS A 92 -17.49 9.31 6.63
C LYS A 92 -18.29 9.18 5.33
N GLU A 93 -17.61 9.05 4.18
CA GLU A 93 -18.24 8.87 2.87
C GLU A 93 -18.49 7.39 2.52
N GLY A 94 -18.15 6.47 3.42
CA GLY A 94 -18.46 5.04 3.29
C GLY A 94 -17.35 4.17 2.69
N TYR A 95 -16.20 4.73 2.30
CA TYR A 95 -15.10 3.95 1.75
C TYR A 95 -14.01 3.63 2.76
N TRP A 96 -13.15 2.68 2.40
CA TRP A 96 -11.83 2.46 3.00
C TRP A 96 -10.75 2.73 1.96
N GLY A 97 -9.57 3.15 2.41
CA GLY A 97 -8.42 3.47 1.55
C GLY A 97 -8.01 4.93 1.65
N GLU A 98 -7.04 5.31 0.83
CA GLU A 98 -6.42 6.63 0.90
C GLU A 98 -7.27 7.73 0.23
N SER A 99 -7.05 8.96 0.67
CA SER A 99 -7.63 10.14 0.04
C SER A 99 -6.56 11.20 -0.15
N ILE A 100 -6.59 11.87 -1.30
CA ILE A 100 -5.68 12.97 -1.62
C ILE A 100 -6.50 14.24 -1.67
N ASN A 101 -6.17 15.21 -0.82
CA ASN A 101 -6.93 16.46 -0.67
C ASN A 101 -8.42 16.24 -0.36
N GLY A 102 -8.73 15.16 0.36
CA GLY A 102 -10.10 14.78 0.73
C GLY A 102 -10.90 14.11 -0.39
N LEU A 103 -10.29 13.81 -1.54
CA LEU A 103 -10.91 13.02 -2.61
C LEU A 103 -10.40 11.57 -2.57
N PRO A 104 -11.28 10.57 -2.73
CA PRO A 104 -10.88 9.17 -2.74
C PRO A 104 -9.95 8.86 -3.91
N THR A 105 -8.89 8.10 -3.67
CA THR A 105 -8.02 7.57 -4.74
C THR A 105 -8.66 6.34 -5.38
N ILE A 106 -8.12 5.91 -6.52
CA ILE A 106 -8.59 4.70 -7.21
C ILE A 106 -8.48 3.44 -6.33
N ASP A 107 -7.55 3.42 -5.37
CA ASP A 107 -7.29 2.33 -4.43
C ASP A 107 -8.47 2.10 -3.46
N THR A 108 -9.30 3.12 -3.27
CA THR A 108 -10.48 3.02 -2.39
C THR A 108 -11.52 2.02 -2.92
N LEU A 109 -11.60 1.81 -4.24
CA LEU A 109 -12.53 0.85 -4.83
C LEU A 109 -12.22 -0.60 -4.38
N PRO A 110 -11.03 -1.17 -4.65
CA PRO A 110 -10.68 -2.52 -4.19
C PRO A 110 -10.63 -2.61 -2.67
N ALA A 111 -10.12 -1.60 -1.96
CA ALA A 111 -10.09 -1.61 -0.50
C ALA A 111 -11.49 -1.69 0.11
N THR A 112 -12.46 -0.92 -0.43
CA THR A 112 -13.85 -0.94 0.04
C THR A 112 -14.53 -2.27 -0.26
N LEU A 113 -14.37 -2.80 -1.47
CA LEU A 113 -14.96 -4.08 -1.86
C LEU A 113 -14.45 -5.24 -0.98
N THR A 114 -13.13 -5.33 -0.78
CA THR A 114 -12.53 -6.36 0.09
C THR A 114 -12.96 -6.19 1.55
N SER A 115 -13.00 -4.96 2.06
CA SER A 115 -13.44 -4.68 3.44
C SER A 115 -14.89 -5.13 3.65
N MET A 116 -15.81 -4.78 2.75
CA MET A 116 -17.19 -5.23 2.82
C MET A 116 -17.31 -6.76 2.74
N ALA A 117 -16.54 -7.40 1.87
CA ALA A 117 -16.52 -8.86 1.73
C ALA A 117 -16.14 -9.55 3.05
N VAL A 118 -15.11 -9.04 3.74
CA VAL A 118 -14.66 -9.56 5.04
C VAL A 118 -15.70 -9.33 6.14
N LEU A 119 -16.27 -8.13 6.21
CA LEU A 119 -17.34 -7.83 7.17
C LEU A 119 -18.55 -8.76 6.97
N ARG A 120 -18.91 -8.99 5.70
CA ARG A 120 -19.99 -9.89 5.30
C ARG A 120 -19.68 -11.34 5.67
N LYS A 121 -18.46 -11.82 5.43
CA LYS A 121 -17.99 -13.17 5.82
C LYS A 121 -18.20 -13.43 7.32
N TRP A 122 -17.87 -12.45 8.16
CA TRP A 122 -17.97 -12.57 9.61
C TRP A 122 -19.33 -12.14 10.18
N GLY A 123 -20.31 -11.80 9.33
CA GLY A 123 -21.64 -11.41 9.76
C GLY A 123 -21.66 -10.15 10.64
N THR A 124 -20.71 -9.24 10.44
CA THR A 124 -20.57 -8.00 11.23
C THR A 124 -20.62 -6.76 10.34
N GLY A 125 -20.70 -5.57 10.95
CA GLY A 125 -20.57 -4.30 10.22
C GLY A 125 -21.66 -4.05 9.17
N ILE A 126 -22.91 -4.45 9.42
CA ILE A 126 -24.02 -4.29 8.45
C ILE A 126 -24.15 -2.84 7.96
N HIS A 127 -24.03 -1.87 8.86
CA HIS A 127 -24.09 -0.44 8.51
C HIS A 127 -22.88 -0.01 7.69
N ASN A 128 -21.70 -0.54 8.00
CA ASN A 128 -20.49 -0.27 7.23
C ASN A 128 -20.63 -0.81 5.79
N ILE A 129 -21.19 -2.02 5.63
CA ILE A 129 -21.48 -2.61 4.30
C ILE A 129 -22.47 -1.74 3.53
N GLU A 130 -23.57 -1.31 4.16
CA GLU A 130 -24.55 -0.42 3.51
C GLU A 130 -23.93 0.89 3.03
N ASN A 131 -23.06 1.49 3.84
CA ASN A 131 -22.36 2.73 3.46
C ASN A 131 -21.32 2.50 2.36
N GLY A 132 -20.60 1.39 2.40
CA GLY A 132 -19.66 1.01 1.34
C GLY A 132 -20.36 0.75 0.01
N LEU A 133 -21.52 0.11 0.02
CA LEU A 133 -22.33 -0.09 -1.18
C LEU A 133 -22.80 1.25 -1.76
N LYS A 134 -23.27 2.19 -0.91
CA LYS A 134 -23.62 3.54 -1.36
C LYS A 134 -22.44 4.24 -2.02
N PHE A 135 -21.24 4.14 -1.43
CA PHE A 135 -20.03 4.70 -2.01
C PHE A 135 -19.71 4.09 -3.37
N ILE A 136 -19.68 2.76 -3.47
CA ILE A 136 -19.37 2.04 -4.71
C ILE A 136 -20.37 2.41 -5.82
N HIS A 137 -21.66 2.41 -5.53
CA HIS A 137 -22.70 2.75 -6.50
C HIS A 137 -22.63 4.20 -6.97
N ALA A 138 -22.28 5.14 -6.07
CA ALA A 138 -22.24 6.56 -6.41
C ALA A 138 -20.95 7.00 -7.12
N ASN A 139 -19.81 6.34 -6.86
CA ASN A 139 -18.49 6.87 -7.25
C ASN A 139 -17.76 6.05 -8.32
N THR A 140 -18.07 4.76 -8.49
CA THR A 140 -17.29 3.87 -9.38
C THR A 140 -17.21 4.41 -10.80
N GLU A 141 -18.32 4.81 -11.41
CA GLU A 141 -18.36 5.35 -12.77
C GLU A 141 -17.42 6.55 -12.93
N ASN A 142 -17.58 7.54 -12.05
CA ASN A 142 -16.82 8.78 -12.07
C ASN A 142 -15.32 8.50 -11.89
N MET A 143 -14.96 7.69 -10.91
CA MET A 143 -13.56 7.34 -10.63
C MET A 143 -12.91 6.59 -11.80
N LEU A 144 -13.61 5.62 -12.38
CA LEU A 144 -13.11 4.88 -13.53
C LEU A 144 -12.94 5.76 -14.78
N HIS A 145 -13.85 6.71 -15.01
CA HIS A 145 -13.73 7.66 -16.13
C HIS A 145 -12.54 8.61 -15.98
N HIS A 146 -12.33 9.20 -14.79
CA HIS A 146 -11.22 10.13 -14.56
C HIS A 146 -9.85 9.48 -14.69
N HIS A 147 -9.76 8.18 -14.39
CA HIS A 147 -8.51 7.44 -14.42
C HIS A 147 -8.36 6.52 -15.63
N HIS A 148 -9.33 6.45 -16.56
CA HIS A 148 -9.40 5.42 -17.62
C HIS A 148 -8.09 5.24 -18.41
N HIS A 149 -7.35 6.32 -18.68
CA HIS A 149 -6.11 6.28 -19.44
C HIS A 149 -4.84 6.07 -18.61
N ASP A 150 -4.91 6.19 -17.28
CA ASP A 150 -3.77 6.18 -16.36
C ASP A 150 -3.92 5.12 -15.24
N LEU A 151 -4.77 4.11 -15.43
CA LEU A 151 -4.91 3.03 -14.46
C LEU A 151 -3.61 2.23 -14.36
N PRO A 152 -3.08 2.00 -13.15
CA PRO A 152 -1.85 1.22 -12.98
C PRO A 152 -2.10 -0.26 -13.24
N ARG A 153 -1.07 -0.99 -13.69
CA ARG A 153 -1.15 -2.44 -13.99
C ARG A 153 -1.79 -3.25 -12.86
N TRP A 154 -1.42 -2.98 -11.62
CA TRP A 154 -1.94 -3.71 -10.46
C TRP A 154 -3.46 -3.57 -10.33
N PHE A 155 -4.04 -2.43 -10.72
CA PHE A 155 -5.48 -2.18 -10.61
C PHE A 155 -6.27 -3.10 -11.54
N PHE A 156 -5.76 -3.33 -12.76
CA PHE A 156 -6.34 -4.31 -13.68
C PHE A 156 -6.34 -5.74 -13.15
N ILE A 157 -5.43 -6.07 -12.23
CA ILE A 157 -5.34 -7.40 -11.61
C ILE A 157 -6.27 -7.48 -10.39
N VAL A 158 -6.17 -6.50 -9.50
CA VAL A 158 -6.82 -6.50 -8.17
C VAL A 158 -8.30 -6.15 -8.27
N PHE A 159 -8.68 -5.08 -8.97
CA PHE A 159 -10.04 -4.58 -8.92
C PHE A 159 -11.09 -5.60 -9.41
N PRO A 160 -10.93 -6.28 -10.56
CA PRO A 160 -11.84 -7.35 -10.96
C PRO A 160 -11.92 -8.49 -9.94
N ALA A 161 -10.80 -8.85 -9.31
CA ALA A 161 -10.77 -9.89 -8.28
C ALA A 161 -11.57 -9.49 -7.04
N THR A 162 -11.55 -8.21 -6.65
CA THR A 162 -12.35 -7.71 -5.52
C THR A 162 -13.85 -7.68 -5.82
N ILE A 163 -14.26 -7.46 -7.07
CA ILE A 163 -15.66 -7.59 -7.50
C ILE A 163 -16.10 -9.06 -7.39
N GLU A 164 -15.28 -9.99 -7.90
CA GLU A 164 -15.53 -11.43 -7.80
C GLU A 164 -15.63 -11.89 -6.33
N LEU A 165 -14.69 -11.44 -5.49
CA LEU A 165 -14.67 -11.71 -4.05
C LEU A 165 -15.94 -11.21 -3.36
N ALA A 166 -16.30 -9.94 -3.58
CA ALA A 166 -17.51 -9.35 -3.01
C ALA A 166 -18.78 -10.11 -3.43
N GLY A 167 -18.88 -10.47 -4.72
CA GLY A 167 -19.98 -11.28 -5.24
C GLY A 167 -20.04 -12.68 -4.60
N SER A 168 -18.89 -13.31 -4.35
CA SER A 168 -18.83 -14.62 -3.70
C SER A 168 -19.37 -14.63 -2.26
N PHE A 169 -19.34 -13.47 -1.57
CA PHE A 169 -19.95 -13.26 -0.25
C PHE A 169 -21.40 -12.72 -0.31
N GLY A 170 -22.00 -12.70 -1.50
CA GLY A 170 -23.39 -12.28 -1.72
C GLY A 170 -23.60 -10.78 -1.53
N LEU A 171 -22.59 -9.97 -1.84
CA LEU A 171 -22.76 -8.52 -1.99
C LEU A 171 -23.33 -8.21 -3.37
N ASP A 172 -24.42 -7.46 -3.39
CA ASP A 172 -25.11 -7.08 -4.62
C ASP A 172 -24.54 -5.76 -5.14
N LEU A 173 -23.71 -5.84 -6.20
CA LEU A 173 -23.01 -4.70 -6.78
C LEU A 173 -23.76 -4.18 -8.01
N MET A 174 -24.35 -3.00 -7.88
CA MET A 174 -25.09 -2.33 -8.95
C MET A 174 -24.25 -1.26 -9.61
N PHE A 175 -23.79 -1.55 -10.83
CA PHE A 175 -23.05 -0.60 -11.66
C PHE A 175 -23.95 0.00 -12.74
N SER A 176 -23.71 1.27 -13.10
CA SER A 176 -24.31 1.90 -14.28
C SER A 176 -23.83 1.21 -15.56
N ASP A 177 -24.53 1.43 -16.68
CA ASP A 177 -24.13 0.81 -17.95
C ASP A 177 -22.78 1.34 -18.46
N ASP A 178 -22.47 2.60 -18.20
CA ASP A 178 -21.16 3.20 -18.51
C ASP A 178 -20.04 2.58 -17.66
N ALA A 179 -20.26 2.43 -16.34
CA ALA A 179 -19.31 1.73 -15.48
C ALA A 179 -19.11 0.27 -15.90
N LYS A 180 -20.19 -0.46 -16.26
CA LYS A 180 -20.09 -1.84 -16.76
C LYS A 180 -19.24 -1.95 -18.02
N SER A 181 -19.34 -0.97 -18.94
CA SER A 181 -18.51 -0.92 -20.14
C SER A 181 -17.03 -0.81 -19.81
N ILE A 182 -16.66 0.11 -18.89
CA ILE A 182 -15.27 0.26 -18.46
C ILE A 182 -14.79 -0.97 -17.70
N ILE A 183 -15.59 -1.50 -16.77
CA ILE A 183 -15.29 -2.73 -16.03
C ILE A 183 -15.02 -3.87 -17.01
N SER A 184 -15.85 -4.03 -18.04
CA SER A 184 -15.64 -5.06 -19.06
C SER A 184 -14.31 -4.91 -19.81
N GLN A 185 -13.88 -3.67 -20.08
CA GLN A 185 -12.55 -3.40 -20.64
C GLN A 185 -11.43 -3.76 -19.66
N ILE A 186 -11.59 -3.45 -18.36
CA ILE A 186 -10.64 -3.83 -17.31
C ILE A 186 -10.50 -5.36 -17.24
N TYR A 187 -11.60 -6.11 -17.27
CA TYR A 187 -11.59 -7.57 -17.34
C TYR A 187 -10.87 -8.09 -18.60
N HIS A 188 -11.07 -7.43 -19.74
CA HIS A 188 -10.37 -7.80 -20.98
C HIS A 188 -8.86 -7.61 -20.84
N VAL A 189 -8.41 -6.47 -20.30
CA VAL A 189 -6.99 -6.20 -20.04
C VAL A 189 -6.41 -7.18 -19.01
N ARG A 190 -7.15 -7.50 -17.93
CA ARG A 190 -6.75 -8.53 -16.96
C ARG A 190 -6.48 -9.87 -17.66
N LYS A 191 -7.35 -10.28 -18.57
CA LYS A 191 -7.18 -11.53 -19.35
C LYS A 191 -5.94 -11.47 -20.27
N GLN A 192 -5.64 -10.31 -20.85
CA GLN A 192 -4.43 -10.12 -21.66
C GLN A 192 -3.16 -10.21 -20.81
N ILE A 193 -3.10 -9.48 -19.69
CA ILE A 193 -2.01 -9.59 -18.71
C ILE A 193 -1.81 -11.05 -18.33
N PHE A 194 -2.91 -11.73 -18.03
CA PHE A 194 -2.89 -13.13 -17.67
C PHE A 194 -2.37 -14.04 -18.79
N GLY A 195 -2.75 -13.83 -20.04
CA GLY A 195 -2.26 -14.62 -21.18
C GLY A 195 -0.81 -14.34 -21.58
N MET A 196 -0.27 -13.18 -21.22
CA MET A 196 1.07 -12.76 -21.62
C MET A 196 2.14 -13.04 -20.55
N GLU A 197 1.77 -12.98 -19.28
CA GLU A 197 2.72 -13.03 -18.16
C GLU A 197 2.70 -14.37 -17.42
N GLU A 198 3.88 -14.85 -17.07
CA GLU A 198 4.04 -16.03 -16.22
C GLU A 198 3.80 -15.70 -14.73
N MET A 199 3.44 -16.73 -13.94
CA MET A 199 3.23 -16.56 -12.49
C MET A 199 4.50 -16.12 -11.76
N VAL A 200 5.64 -16.58 -12.27
CA VAL A 200 6.98 -16.34 -11.75
C VAL A 200 7.80 -15.86 -12.93
N ASP A 201 7.83 -14.56 -13.19
CA ASP A 201 8.66 -14.00 -14.26
C ASP A 201 9.79 -13.13 -13.70
N LYS A 202 10.91 -13.08 -14.43
CA LYS A 202 12.07 -12.27 -14.12
C LYS A 202 12.10 -11.05 -15.07
N TRP A 203 11.87 -9.90 -14.43
CA TRP A 203 12.12 -8.53 -14.91
C TRP A 203 11.01 -7.89 -15.75
N GLN A 204 10.21 -7.03 -15.09
CA GLN A 204 9.81 -5.66 -15.50
C GLN A 204 8.80 -5.07 -14.49
N TYR A 205 7.98 -5.93 -13.87
CA TYR A 205 6.95 -5.61 -12.87
C TYR A 205 6.97 -6.67 -11.74
N PRO A 206 6.29 -6.44 -10.59
CA PRO A 206 6.05 -7.51 -9.62
C PRO A 206 5.36 -8.70 -10.33
N PRO A 207 5.85 -9.94 -10.12
CA PRO A 207 5.28 -11.13 -10.75
C PRO A 207 3.82 -11.28 -10.33
N LEU A 208 3.01 -11.99 -11.13
CA LEU A 208 1.59 -12.19 -10.82
C LEU A 208 1.38 -12.81 -9.43
N MET A 209 2.33 -13.62 -8.96
CA MET A 209 2.32 -14.20 -7.61
C MET A 209 2.43 -13.19 -6.47
N ALA A 210 2.85 -11.94 -6.74
CA ALA A 210 2.76 -10.84 -5.77
C ALA A 210 1.30 -10.40 -5.50
N TYR A 211 0.35 -10.86 -6.33
CA TYR A 211 -1.09 -10.65 -6.20
C TYR A 211 -1.82 -12.00 -6.03
N LEU A 212 -1.20 -12.95 -5.32
CA LEU A 212 -1.70 -14.33 -5.18
C LEU A 212 -3.16 -14.38 -4.71
N GLU A 213 -3.56 -13.45 -3.85
CA GLU A 213 -4.91 -13.30 -3.31
C GLU A 213 -5.99 -13.02 -4.37
N THR A 214 -5.59 -12.51 -5.54
CA THR A 214 -6.51 -12.21 -6.66
C THR A 214 -6.89 -13.45 -7.48
N PHE A 215 -6.24 -14.59 -7.26
CA PHE A 215 -6.43 -15.81 -8.06
C PHE A 215 -7.43 -16.80 -7.47
N GLN A 216 -7.98 -16.54 -6.27
CA GLN A 216 -8.91 -17.44 -5.58
C GLN A 216 -10.12 -17.86 -6.43
N MET A 217 -10.64 -16.94 -7.23
CA MET A 217 -11.84 -17.12 -8.06
C MET A 217 -11.50 -17.47 -9.51
N THR A 218 -10.22 -17.73 -9.81
CA THR A 218 -9.75 -18.04 -11.17
C THR A 218 -9.41 -19.52 -11.31
N GLU A 219 -9.42 -20.04 -12.53
CA GLU A 219 -8.96 -21.40 -12.83
C GLU A 219 -7.43 -21.57 -12.67
N ARG A 220 -6.71 -20.48 -12.44
CA ARG A 220 -5.25 -20.48 -12.30
C ARG A 220 -4.84 -20.75 -10.87
N ASN A 221 -4.70 -22.04 -10.57
CA ASN A 221 -4.13 -22.50 -9.32
C ASN A 221 -2.60 -22.49 -9.41
N VAL A 222 -1.97 -21.83 -8.44
CA VAL A 222 -0.55 -22.01 -8.13
C VAL A 222 -0.49 -23.13 -7.09
N ASP A 223 0.30 -24.18 -7.35
CA ASP A 223 0.45 -25.28 -6.41
C ASP A 223 1.21 -24.85 -5.14
N GLU A 224 0.98 -25.58 -4.04
CA GLU A 224 1.55 -25.27 -2.74
C GLU A 224 3.09 -25.29 -2.74
N GLU A 225 3.71 -26.20 -3.51
CA GLU A 225 5.17 -26.32 -3.60
C GLU A 225 5.76 -25.06 -4.25
N THR A 226 5.15 -24.59 -5.34
CA THR A 226 5.54 -23.34 -5.99
C THR A 226 5.39 -22.15 -5.06
N ILE A 227 4.29 -22.04 -4.30
CA ILE A 227 4.12 -20.95 -3.32
C ILE A 227 5.25 -20.98 -2.28
N ILE A 228 5.50 -22.14 -1.67
CA ILE A 228 6.52 -22.31 -0.63
C ILE A 228 7.92 -21.98 -1.15
N LYS A 229 8.23 -22.34 -2.40
CA LYS A 229 9.51 -22.06 -3.05
C LYS A 229 9.79 -20.56 -3.22
N HIS A 230 8.76 -19.73 -3.30
CA HIS A 230 8.88 -18.28 -3.51
C HIS A 230 8.74 -17.46 -2.22
N LEU A 231 8.59 -18.11 -1.07
CA LEU A 231 8.63 -17.41 0.21
C LEU A 231 10.02 -16.83 0.46
N SER A 232 10.05 -15.58 0.90
CA SER A 232 11.24 -14.91 1.40
C SER A 232 11.73 -15.57 2.70
N GLU A 233 12.96 -15.23 3.12
CA GLU A 233 13.53 -15.74 4.37
C GLU A 233 12.67 -15.38 5.60
N ASP A 234 12.03 -14.21 5.58
CA ASP A 234 11.12 -13.73 6.62
C ASP A 234 9.73 -14.38 6.57
N GLY A 235 9.45 -15.26 5.60
CA GLY A 235 8.16 -15.93 5.42
C GLY A 235 7.13 -15.15 4.62
N SER A 236 7.44 -13.94 4.15
CA SER A 236 6.57 -13.16 3.28
C SER A 236 6.57 -13.69 1.84
N LEU A 237 5.46 -13.51 1.15
CA LEU A 237 5.39 -13.62 -0.30
C LEU A 237 5.49 -12.20 -0.90
N PHE A 238 6.64 -11.89 -1.50
CA PHE A 238 6.95 -10.57 -2.09
C PHE A 238 6.77 -9.38 -1.13
N GLN A 239 6.93 -9.57 0.19
CA GLN A 239 6.70 -8.53 1.21
C GLN A 239 5.26 -7.98 1.22
N SER A 240 4.31 -8.65 0.54
CA SER A 240 2.90 -8.27 0.46
C SER A 240 2.12 -9.03 1.55
N PRO A 241 1.48 -8.33 2.51
CA PRO A 241 0.67 -8.99 3.53
C PRO A 241 -0.54 -9.71 2.97
N SER A 242 -1.25 -9.14 2.00
CA SER A 242 -2.38 -9.80 1.33
C SER A 242 -1.97 -11.07 0.58
N ALA A 243 -0.89 -11.03 -0.20
CA ALA A 243 -0.36 -12.22 -0.87
C ALA A 243 0.11 -13.29 0.12
N THR A 244 0.73 -12.86 1.23
CA THR A 244 1.18 -13.78 2.30
C THR A 244 -0.01 -14.39 3.07
N ALA A 245 -1.08 -13.61 3.30
CA ALA A 245 -2.33 -14.10 3.87
C ALA A 245 -2.94 -15.20 2.99
N GLN A 246 -2.97 -14.97 1.67
CA GLN A 246 -3.40 -16.01 0.73
C GLN A 246 -2.47 -17.22 0.74
N ALA A 247 -1.16 -17.02 0.76
CA ALA A 247 -0.19 -18.11 0.81
C ALA A 247 -0.42 -18.99 2.06
N TYR A 248 -0.69 -18.38 3.22
CA TYR A 248 -1.04 -19.12 4.43
C TYR A 248 -2.36 -19.87 4.32
N LEU A 249 -3.39 -19.26 3.71
CA LEU A 249 -4.68 -19.92 3.48
C LEU A 249 -4.54 -21.16 2.58
N SER A 250 -3.69 -21.08 1.56
CA SER A 250 -3.44 -22.16 0.61
C SER A 250 -2.55 -23.27 1.18
N THR A 251 -1.51 -22.94 1.94
CA THR A 251 -0.44 -23.90 2.30
C THR A 251 -0.37 -24.28 3.78
N ARG A 252 -0.99 -23.49 4.66
CA ARG A 252 -0.81 -23.55 6.12
C ARG A 252 0.65 -23.48 6.56
N ASN A 253 1.52 -22.88 5.75
CA ASN A 253 2.94 -22.76 6.05
C ASN A 253 3.18 -21.88 7.29
N GLN A 254 3.97 -22.39 8.24
CA GLN A 254 4.23 -21.71 9.50
C GLN A 254 5.02 -20.40 9.32
N LYS A 255 5.91 -20.30 8.33
CA LYS A 255 6.66 -19.05 8.09
C LYS A 255 5.75 -17.91 7.67
N CYS A 256 4.74 -18.19 6.83
CA CYS A 256 3.73 -17.19 6.48
C CYS A 256 2.98 -16.71 7.73
N LEU A 257 2.63 -17.64 8.63
CA LEU A 257 1.93 -17.31 9.86
C LEU A 257 2.82 -16.46 10.79
N ASP A 258 4.08 -16.84 10.97
CA ASP A 258 5.04 -16.10 11.81
C ASP A 258 5.24 -14.67 11.30
N TYR A 259 5.35 -14.50 9.97
CA TYR A 259 5.38 -13.19 9.32
C TYR A 259 4.14 -12.36 9.68
N LEU A 260 2.93 -12.90 9.47
CA LEU A 260 1.67 -12.19 9.70
C LEU A 260 1.47 -11.83 11.19
N ILE A 261 1.84 -12.72 12.10
CA ILE A 261 1.81 -12.45 13.55
C ILE A 261 2.77 -11.30 13.88
N SER A 262 4.00 -11.35 13.37
CA SER A 262 4.99 -10.29 13.63
C SER A 262 4.51 -8.94 13.09
N LEU A 263 3.84 -8.94 11.93
CA LEU A 263 3.28 -7.75 11.30
C LEU A 263 2.19 -7.12 12.15
N VAL A 264 1.21 -7.90 12.60
CA VAL A 264 0.10 -7.41 13.44
C VAL A 264 0.59 -6.95 14.82
N GLN A 265 1.58 -7.62 15.40
CA GLN A 265 2.19 -7.18 16.66
C GLN A 265 2.88 -5.82 16.51
N LYS A 266 3.49 -5.54 15.35
CA LYS A 266 4.16 -4.27 15.07
C LYS A 266 3.17 -3.17 14.65
N TYR A 267 2.09 -3.53 13.96
CA TYR A 267 1.06 -2.63 13.45
C TYR A 267 -0.34 -3.07 13.93
N PRO A 268 -0.68 -2.84 15.22
CA PRO A 268 -1.96 -3.27 15.77
C PRO A 268 -3.16 -2.48 15.21
N ASN A 269 -2.92 -1.31 14.62
CA ASN A 269 -3.95 -0.39 14.12
C ASN A 269 -4.02 -0.41 12.58
N GLY A 270 -4.11 -1.60 12.00
CA GLY A 270 -4.08 -1.80 10.55
C GLY A 270 -2.66 -1.97 10.02
N VAL A 271 -2.49 -2.90 9.10
CA VAL A 271 -1.19 -3.29 8.55
C VAL A 271 -0.87 -2.49 7.28
N PRO A 272 0.41 -2.26 6.97
CA PRO A 272 0.81 -1.57 5.73
C PRO A 272 0.57 -2.44 4.48
N GLU A 273 0.67 -1.84 3.29
CA GLU A 273 0.65 -2.57 2.00
C GLU A 273 1.89 -3.44 1.79
N LYS A 274 3.02 -3.05 2.40
CA LYS A 274 4.30 -3.73 2.22
C LYS A 274 5.09 -3.80 3.53
N TYR A 275 5.64 -4.96 3.83
CA TYR A 275 6.50 -5.17 5.01
C TYR A 275 7.48 -6.35 4.83
N PRO A 276 8.72 -6.28 5.37
CA PRO A 276 9.37 -5.08 5.89
C PRO A 276 9.60 -4.03 4.81
N MET A 277 9.51 -2.76 5.19
CA MET A 277 9.89 -1.65 4.33
C MET A 277 11.41 -1.51 4.35
N ASP A 278 12.00 -1.17 3.21
CA ASP A 278 13.42 -0.83 3.15
C ASP A 278 13.60 0.52 3.86
N GLU A 279 14.16 0.47 5.08
CA GLU A 279 14.36 1.63 5.93
C GLU A 279 15.21 2.71 5.23
N GLU A 280 16.21 2.29 4.44
CA GLU A 280 17.04 3.22 3.67
C GLU A 280 16.21 3.93 2.60
N LEU A 281 15.32 3.23 1.89
CA LEU A 281 14.44 3.86 0.89
C LEU A 281 13.46 4.83 1.53
N VAL A 282 12.96 4.54 2.73
CA VAL A 282 12.09 5.47 3.47
C VAL A 282 12.87 6.71 3.88
N GLU A 283 14.06 6.57 4.46
CA GLU A 283 14.93 7.70 4.82
C GLU A 283 15.29 8.55 3.58
N LEU A 284 15.63 7.92 2.46
CA LEU A 284 15.94 8.62 1.20
C LEU A 284 14.71 9.34 0.63
N SER A 285 13.51 8.76 0.73
CA SER A 285 12.27 9.41 0.34
C SER A 285 12.02 10.67 1.17
N MET A 286 12.27 10.63 2.48
CA MET A 286 12.17 11.80 3.34
C MET A 286 13.12 12.92 2.90
N VAL A 287 14.37 12.59 2.57
CA VAL A 287 15.36 13.56 2.05
C VAL A 287 14.86 14.18 0.74
N ASP A 288 14.38 13.38 -0.20
CA ASP A 288 13.85 13.86 -1.48
C ASP A 288 12.64 14.80 -1.29
N GLN A 289 11.75 14.50 -0.34
CA GLN A 289 10.62 15.39 -0.02
C GLN A 289 11.07 16.73 0.58
N VAL A 290 12.01 16.70 1.54
CA VAL A 290 12.57 17.93 2.14
C VAL A 290 13.23 18.81 1.06
N GLN A 291 13.94 18.19 0.12
CA GLN A 291 14.58 18.88 -1.00
C GLN A 291 13.55 19.47 -1.97
N LYS A 292 12.54 18.71 -2.37
CA LYS A 292 11.46 19.18 -3.27
C LYS A 292 10.65 20.34 -2.69
N LEU A 293 10.51 20.38 -1.37
CA LEU A 293 9.85 21.48 -0.66
C LEU A 293 10.76 22.71 -0.48
N GLY A 294 12.04 22.63 -0.86
CA GLY A 294 13.00 23.73 -0.72
C GLY A 294 13.41 23.99 0.73
N LEU A 295 13.31 22.98 1.60
CA LEU A 295 13.56 23.09 3.03
C LEU A 295 14.96 22.61 3.45
N SER A 296 15.81 22.21 2.50
CA SER A 296 17.11 21.57 2.76
C SER A 296 18.04 22.36 3.69
N GLU A 297 17.98 23.70 3.64
CA GLU A 297 18.82 24.57 4.48
C GLU A 297 18.55 24.40 5.98
N TYR A 298 17.36 23.93 6.35
CA TYR A 298 16.97 23.69 7.73
C TYR A 298 17.39 22.30 8.23
N PHE A 299 17.68 21.35 7.33
CA PHE A 299 17.89 19.93 7.63
C PHE A 299 19.24 19.40 7.12
N THR A 300 20.25 20.27 6.98
CA THR A 300 21.53 19.89 6.33
C THR A 300 22.25 18.75 7.05
N GLU A 301 22.30 18.78 8.38
CA GLU A 301 22.96 17.73 9.18
C GLU A 301 22.23 16.38 9.07
N GLU A 302 20.90 16.41 9.08
CA GLU A 302 20.06 15.23 8.96
C GLU A 302 20.17 14.59 7.57
N ILE A 303 20.13 15.41 6.51
CA ILE A 303 20.31 14.99 5.12
C ILE A 303 21.69 14.34 4.94
N ASP A 304 22.76 15.00 5.43
CA ASP A 304 24.12 14.47 5.34
C ASP A 304 24.27 13.14 6.07
N ASN A 305 23.63 12.98 7.23
CA ASN A 305 23.67 11.74 7.99
C ASN A 305 22.99 10.58 7.23
N ILE A 306 21.79 10.80 6.68
CA ILE A 306 21.07 9.80 5.88
C ILE A 306 21.86 9.41 4.64
N LEU A 307 22.38 10.39 3.89
CA LEU A 307 23.16 10.13 2.67
C LEU A 307 24.46 9.39 2.98
N ARG A 308 25.12 9.68 4.12
CA ARG A 308 26.30 8.94 4.58
C ARG A 308 25.98 7.49 4.91
N LYS A 309 24.86 7.20 5.61
CA LYS A 309 24.42 5.81 5.86
C LYS A 309 24.21 5.05 4.54
N GLY A 310 23.52 5.65 3.58
CA GLY A 310 23.26 5.05 2.26
C GLY A 310 24.53 4.79 1.44
N LEU A 311 25.52 5.69 1.53
CA LEU A 311 26.84 5.53 0.86
C LEU A 311 27.68 4.41 1.49
N VAL A 312 27.68 4.28 2.81
CA VAL A 312 28.43 3.22 3.52
C VAL A 312 27.88 1.83 3.17
N ILE A 313 26.57 1.69 3.00
CA ILE A 313 25.94 0.40 2.67
C ILE A 313 26.06 0.08 1.18
N SER A 314 26.03 1.07 0.29
CA SER A 314 26.29 0.82 -1.13
C SER A 314 27.73 0.34 -1.36
N ASP A 315 28.72 0.84 -0.61
CA ASP A 315 30.08 0.27 -0.61
C ASP A 315 30.14 -1.14 -0.03
N VAL A 316 29.39 -1.46 1.05
CA VAL A 316 29.35 -2.81 1.64
C VAL A 316 28.59 -3.81 0.76
N ARG A 317 27.50 -3.39 0.09
CA ARG A 317 26.77 -4.22 -0.89
C ARG A 317 27.64 -4.44 -2.13
N LEU A 318 28.37 -3.43 -2.61
CA LEU A 318 29.35 -3.57 -3.69
C LEU A 318 30.49 -4.51 -3.29
N LEU A 319 31.04 -4.35 -2.09
CA LEU A 319 32.08 -5.24 -1.53
C LEU A 319 31.55 -6.66 -1.33
N SER A 320 30.32 -6.86 -0.86
CA SER A 320 29.72 -8.20 -0.72
C SER A 320 29.45 -8.87 -2.07
N ALA A 321 29.09 -8.09 -3.10
CA ALA A 321 28.91 -8.56 -4.47
C ALA A 321 30.25 -8.84 -5.17
N ILE A 322 31.31 -8.09 -4.84
CA ILE A 322 32.68 -8.31 -5.30
C ILE A 322 33.27 -9.55 -4.61
N ILE A 323 33.08 -9.70 -3.30
CA ILE A 323 33.53 -10.88 -2.53
C ILE A 323 32.79 -12.15 -2.97
N LYS A 324 31.47 -12.09 -3.25
CA LYS A 324 30.73 -13.22 -3.84
C LYS A 324 31.19 -13.56 -5.27
N ARG A 325 31.65 -12.57 -6.06
CA ARG A 325 32.20 -12.79 -7.39
C ARG A 325 33.61 -13.40 -7.37
N GLU A 326 34.39 -13.17 -6.32
CA GLU A 326 35.73 -13.76 -6.17
C GLU A 326 35.71 -15.21 -5.66
N THR A 327 34.56 -15.72 -5.19
CA THR A 327 34.42 -17.10 -4.70
C THR A 327 33.85 -18.12 -5.71
N ASP A 328 33.46 -17.69 -6.91
CA ASP A 328 33.08 -18.60 -8.01
C ASP A 328 34.12 -18.55 -9.15
N PRO A 329 35.12 -19.45 -9.15
CA PRO A 329 35.94 -19.66 -10.32
C PRO A 329 35.19 -20.55 -11.32
N ILE A 330 35.29 -20.21 -12.62
CA ILE A 330 34.99 -21.04 -13.81
C ILE A 330 33.50 -20.92 -14.29
N HIS A 331 33.10 -20.44 -15.47
CA HIS A 331 33.62 -20.32 -16.86
C HIS A 331 33.05 -19.03 -17.49
N VAL A 332 33.82 -18.03 -17.95
CA VAL A 332 34.47 -17.86 -19.27
C VAL A 332 33.70 -18.42 -20.49
N LEU A 333 33.06 -17.48 -21.22
CA LEU A 333 32.84 -17.40 -22.67
C LEU A 333 32.11 -18.57 -23.37
N ARG A 334 30.82 -18.38 -23.66
CA ARG A 334 30.26 -18.38 -25.03
C ARG A 334 28.85 -17.83 -25.09
#